data_AF-A0A5P0ZIU8-F1
#
_entry.id   AF-A0A5P0ZIU8-F1
#
_cell.length_a   1.000
_cell.length_b   1.000
_cell.length_c   1.000
_cell.angle_alpha   90.00
_cell.angle_beta   90.00
_cell.angle_gamma   90.00
#
_symmetry.space_group_name_H-M   'P 1'
#
loop_
_entity.id
_entity.type
_entity.pdbx_description
1 polymer ?
#
loop_
_entity_poly.entity_id
_entity_poly.type
_entity_poly.pdbx_seq_one_letter_code
_entity_poly.pdbx_strand_id
1 'polypeptide(L)'
;MKINKTFKGVLAAAMMLSVGVAPVVAMSNVNTVQASPESRDFPDGTKFPDPETLIVYSDGGDSVVFLRNYNNGKLTMSNRGLANDSGWYADEYMWVQGEKYYRVSTNEWVASRDILYFD
;
A
#
# COMPACT_ATOMS: atom_id res chain seq x y z
N MET A 1 6.72 -21.23 42.45
CA MET A 1 5.76 -20.28 41.84
C MET A 1 5.58 -20.65 40.37
N LYS A 2 4.42 -21.20 40.00
CA LYS A 2 4.02 -21.51 38.61
C LYS A 2 3.39 -20.25 38.03
N ILE A 3 3.76 -19.85 36.80
CA ILE A 3 2.78 -19.47 35.75
C ILE A 3 3.40 -19.83 34.38
N ASN A 4 2.76 -20.79 33.74
CA ASN A 4 2.88 -21.23 32.36
C ASN A 4 1.85 -20.48 31.52
N LYS A 5 2.23 -19.92 30.36
CA LYS A 5 1.26 -19.52 29.33
C LYS A 5 1.77 -19.85 27.94
N THR A 6 1.40 -21.04 27.49
CA THR A 6 1.35 -21.38 26.06
C THR A 6 0.15 -20.64 25.48
N PHE A 7 0.35 -19.72 24.56
CA PHE A 7 -0.72 -19.22 23.70
C PHE A 7 -0.60 -19.89 22.34
N LYS A 8 -1.45 -20.91 22.14
CA LYS A 8 -1.80 -21.41 20.81
C LYS A 8 -2.80 -20.42 20.22
N GLY A 9 -2.34 -19.56 19.32
CA GLY A 9 -3.21 -18.71 18.51
C GLY A 9 -3.24 -19.24 17.08
N VAL A 10 -4.28 -20.01 16.74
CA VAL A 10 -4.66 -20.22 15.34
C VAL A 10 -5.33 -18.93 14.90
N LEU A 11 -4.72 -18.15 14.01
CA LEU A 11 -5.41 -17.05 13.35
C LEU A 11 -5.96 -17.59 12.03
N ALA A 12 -7.18 -18.11 12.09
CA ALA A 12 -8.00 -18.32 10.91
C ALA A 12 -8.42 -16.94 10.38
N ALA A 13 -7.83 -16.49 9.27
CA ALA A 13 -8.37 -15.38 8.51
C ALA A 13 -9.60 -15.89 7.75
N ALA A 14 -10.78 -15.71 8.33
CA ALA A 14 -12.02 -15.83 7.59
C ALA A 14 -12.10 -14.66 6.59
N MET A 15 -11.97 -14.94 5.29
CA MET A 15 -12.39 -14.01 4.25
C MET A 15 -13.91 -13.82 4.38
N MET A 16 -14.33 -12.73 5.03
CA MET A 16 -15.72 -12.30 4.98
C MET A 16 -15.98 -11.70 3.61
N LEU A 17 -16.53 -12.49 2.70
CA LEU A 17 -17.29 -12.01 1.55
C LEU A 17 -18.57 -11.34 2.08
N SER A 18 -18.52 -10.04 2.38
CA SER A 18 -19.73 -9.25 2.57
C SER A 18 -20.21 -8.79 1.18
N VAL A 19 -21.33 -9.35 0.73
CA VAL A 19 -22.01 -8.89 -0.49
C VAL A 19 -22.77 -7.61 -0.11
N GLY A 20 -22.09 -6.47 -0.10
CA GLY A 20 -22.74 -5.17 -0.06
C GLY A 20 -23.37 -4.90 -1.42
N VAL A 21 -24.70 -4.89 -1.50
CA VAL A 21 -25.42 -4.44 -2.71
C VAL A 21 -25.22 -2.93 -2.83
N ALA A 22 -24.22 -2.49 -3.59
CA ALA A 22 -24.11 -1.11 -4.02
C ALA A 22 -25.23 -0.81 -5.04
N PRO A 23 -25.86 0.38 -5.03
CA PRO A 23 -26.84 0.73 -6.05
C PRO A 23 -26.18 0.73 -7.44
N VAL A 24 -26.74 -0.06 -8.36
CA VAL A 24 -26.37 -0.08 -9.78
C VAL A 24 -26.72 1.29 -10.37
N VAL A 25 -25.71 2.10 -10.69
CA VAL A 25 -25.87 3.25 -11.57
C VAL A 25 -25.93 2.72 -13.00
N ALA A 26 -27.08 2.83 -13.65
CA ALA A 26 -27.23 2.47 -15.05
C ALA A 26 -26.41 3.44 -15.93
N MET A 27 -25.27 2.99 -16.44
CA MET A 27 -24.52 3.71 -17.49
C MET A 27 -24.91 3.12 -18.84
N SER A 28 -25.90 3.74 -19.48
CA SER A 28 -26.20 3.56 -20.89
C SER A 28 -25.09 4.24 -21.70
N ASN A 29 -24.12 3.45 -22.19
CA ASN A 29 -23.34 3.64 -23.43
C ASN A 29 -22.19 2.61 -23.44
N VAL A 30 -22.41 1.44 -24.05
CA VAL A 30 -21.36 0.43 -24.24
C VAL A 30 -20.63 0.71 -25.55
N ASN A 31 -19.45 1.33 -25.46
CA ASN A 31 -18.44 1.25 -26.52
C ASN A 31 -17.56 0.03 -26.22
N THR A 32 -17.35 -0.83 -27.20
CA THR A 32 -16.45 -1.99 -27.05
C THR A 32 -15.00 -1.50 -27.01
N VAL A 33 -14.50 -1.22 -25.81
CA VAL A 33 -13.10 -0.85 -25.59
C VAL A 33 -12.28 -2.13 -25.50
N GLN A 34 -11.31 -2.31 -26.41
CA GLN A 34 -10.26 -3.32 -26.29
C GLN A 34 -9.47 -3.01 -25.00
N ALA A 35 -9.65 -3.84 -23.97
CA ALA A 35 -8.80 -3.77 -22.79
C ALA A 35 -7.36 -4.13 -23.21
N SER A 36 -6.46 -3.15 -23.10
CA SER A 36 -5.02 -3.43 -23.16
C SER A 36 -4.68 -4.28 -21.92
N PRO A 37 -3.85 -5.34 -22.03
CA PRO A 37 -3.52 -6.22 -20.90
C PRO A 37 -2.83 -5.51 -19.72
N GLU A 38 -2.56 -4.21 -19.82
CA GLU A 38 -1.83 -3.41 -18.84
C GLU A 38 -2.72 -2.39 -18.07
N SER A 39 -4.00 -2.22 -18.42
CA SER A 39 -4.85 -1.24 -17.73
C SER A 39 -5.44 -1.82 -16.43
N ARG A 40 -4.73 -1.62 -15.32
CA ARG A 40 -5.34 -1.67 -13.98
C ARG A 40 -6.34 -0.51 -13.88
N ASP A 41 -7.63 -0.75 -14.15
CA ASP A 41 -8.72 0.24 -14.12
C ASP A 41 -9.06 0.79 -12.72
N PHE A 42 -8.12 0.76 -11.77
CA PHE A 42 -8.34 1.28 -10.43
C PHE A 42 -8.07 2.78 -10.40
N PRO A 43 -8.93 3.59 -9.76
CA PRO A 43 -8.64 5.01 -9.58
C PRO A 43 -7.37 5.19 -8.73
N ASP A 44 -6.63 6.27 -9.02
CA ASP A 44 -5.43 6.63 -8.27
C ASP A 44 -5.69 6.68 -6.75
N GLY A 45 -4.75 6.09 -6.00
CA GLY A 45 -4.79 5.97 -4.55
C GLY A 45 -5.81 4.96 -4.01
N THR A 46 -6.32 4.06 -4.86
CA THR A 46 -6.94 2.81 -4.38
C THR A 46 -5.90 2.05 -3.56
N LYS A 47 -6.25 1.72 -2.31
CA LYS A 47 -5.37 1.05 -1.35
C LYS A 47 -5.62 -0.46 -1.36
N PHE A 48 -4.56 -1.23 -1.33
CA PHE A 48 -4.59 -2.69 -1.34
C PHE A 48 -3.80 -3.21 -0.14
N PRO A 49 -4.32 -4.17 0.64
CA PRO A 49 -3.56 -4.81 1.72
C PRO A 49 -2.34 -5.54 1.16
N ASP A 50 -1.19 -5.34 1.80
CA ASP A 50 0.09 -5.95 1.40
C ASP A 50 1.08 -5.90 2.58
N PRO A 51 1.00 -6.89 3.49
CA PRO A 51 1.89 -6.97 4.62
C PRO A 51 3.29 -7.42 4.17
N GLU A 52 4.23 -6.48 4.05
CA GLU A 52 5.61 -6.75 3.61
C GLU A 52 6.63 -6.04 4.50
N THR A 53 7.84 -6.60 4.60
CA THR A 53 8.99 -5.89 5.21
C THR A 53 9.77 -5.17 4.12
N LEU A 54 9.97 -3.88 4.28
CA LEU A 54 10.68 -3.01 3.36
C LEU A 54 12.05 -2.63 3.94
N ILE A 55 13.08 -2.65 3.12
CA ILE A 55 14.38 -2.04 3.41
C ILE A 55 14.50 -0.79 2.55
N VAL A 56 14.81 0.33 3.18
CA VAL A 56 14.99 1.60 2.50
C VAL A 56 16.38 1.67 1.89
N TYR A 57 16.48 2.01 0.60
CA TYR A 57 17.76 2.18 -0.09
C TYR A 57 17.76 3.47 -0.91
N SER A 58 18.77 4.32 -0.71
CA SER A 58 18.95 5.57 -1.49
C SER A 58 19.90 5.34 -2.66
N ASP A 59 19.44 5.59 -3.89
CA ASP A 59 20.19 5.37 -5.13
C ASP A 59 21.20 6.49 -5.47
N GLY A 60 21.21 7.60 -4.71
CA GLY A 60 21.83 8.84 -5.19
C GLY A 60 22.30 9.85 -4.14
N GLY A 61 22.43 9.48 -2.86
CA GLY A 61 23.19 10.27 -1.88
C GLY A 61 22.41 10.99 -0.78
N ASP A 62 21.08 10.87 -0.74
CA ASP A 62 20.31 11.30 0.44
C ASP A 62 20.28 10.17 1.47
N SER A 63 20.81 10.42 2.67
CA SER A 63 20.77 9.44 3.78
C SER A 63 19.34 9.18 4.30
N VAL A 64 18.34 9.89 3.76
CA VAL A 64 16.96 9.90 4.20
C VAL A 64 16.03 9.85 2.98
N VAL A 65 15.12 8.88 2.95
CA VAL A 65 14.03 8.82 1.99
C VAL A 65 12.82 9.55 2.57
N PHE A 66 12.44 10.67 1.97
CA PHE A 66 11.28 11.44 2.42
C PHE A 66 9.97 10.70 2.17
N LEU A 67 9.11 10.75 3.18
CA LEU A 67 7.76 10.21 3.10
C LEU A 67 6.82 11.19 2.42
N ARG A 68 5.70 10.68 1.93
CA ARG A 68 4.62 11.48 1.33
C ARG A 68 3.32 11.23 2.05
N ASN A 69 2.56 12.29 2.30
CA ASN A 69 1.18 12.21 2.74
C ASN A 69 0.25 12.10 1.55
N TYR A 70 -0.82 11.30 1.66
CA TYR A 70 -1.84 11.19 0.62
C TYR A 70 -3.13 11.87 1.06
N ASN A 71 -3.53 12.93 0.35
CA ASN A 71 -4.74 13.69 0.64
C ASN A 71 -5.45 14.07 -0.67
N ASN A 72 -6.75 13.85 -0.75
CA ASN A 72 -7.60 14.28 -1.86
C ASN A 72 -7.04 13.93 -3.26
N GLY A 73 -6.55 12.70 -3.45
CA GLY A 73 -6.00 12.28 -4.75
C GLY A 73 -4.55 12.69 -5.01
N LYS A 74 -3.88 13.35 -4.04
CA LYS A 74 -2.56 13.95 -4.24
C LYS A 74 -1.56 13.51 -3.18
N LEU A 75 -0.34 13.23 -3.63
CA LEU A 75 0.82 13.04 -2.77
C LEU A 75 1.53 14.38 -2.50
N THR A 76 1.88 14.61 -1.24
CA THR A 76 2.63 15.79 -0.78
C THR A 76 3.77 15.35 0.12
N MET A 77 4.97 15.92 -0.03
CA MET A 77 6.10 15.60 0.84
C MET A 77 5.77 15.83 2.32
N SER A 78 6.18 14.89 3.16
CA SER A 78 6.12 14.97 4.62
C SER A 78 7.40 15.63 5.16
N ASN A 79 7.36 16.08 6.41
CA ASN A 79 8.55 16.51 7.16
C ASN A 79 9.27 15.34 7.84
N ARG A 80 8.89 14.10 7.51
CA ARG A 80 9.49 12.87 8.00
C ARG A 80 10.12 12.10 6.86
N GLY A 81 11.15 11.34 7.18
CA GLY A 81 11.82 10.45 6.27
C GLY A 81 12.37 9.23 6.99
N LEU A 82 12.65 8.21 6.21
CA LEU A 82 13.22 6.96 6.69
C LEU A 82 14.72 6.99 6.47
N ALA A 83 15.50 6.56 7.47
CA ALA A 83 16.94 6.46 7.32
C ALA A 83 17.30 5.38 6.27
N ASN A 84 18.41 5.58 5.57
CA ASN A 84 18.94 4.53 4.69
C ASN A 84 19.26 3.26 5.50
N ASP A 85 19.19 2.09 4.83
CA ASP A 85 19.46 0.77 5.42
C ASP A 85 18.61 0.44 6.66
N SER A 86 17.44 1.07 6.79
CA SER A 86 16.50 0.81 7.88
C SER A 86 15.32 -0.05 7.41
N GLY A 87 14.86 -0.94 8.30
CA GLY A 87 13.74 -1.84 8.05
C GLY A 87 12.42 -1.29 8.55
N TRP A 88 11.40 -1.35 7.70
CA TRP A 88 10.06 -0.84 7.95
C TRP A 88 9.00 -1.85 7.55
N TYR A 89 7.92 -1.91 8.31
CA TYR A 89 6.77 -2.72 7.96
C TYR A 89 5.78 -1.89 7.15
N ALA A 90 5.32 -2.45 6.03
CA ALA A 90 4.21 -1.92 5.27
C ALA A 90 3.01 -2.85 5.37
N ASP A 91 1.81 -2.27 5.41
CA ASP A 91 0.55 -3.01 5.50
C ASP A 91 -0.37 -2.79 4.31
N GLU A 92 -0.13 -1.75 3.52
CA GLU A 92 -0.90 -1.41 2.32
C GLU A 92 0.02 -0.85 1.24
N TYR A 93 -0.37 -1.02 -0.03
CA TYR A 93 0.15 -0.23 -1.15
C TYR A 93 -0.96 0.48 -1.91
N MET A 94 -0.57 1.47 -2.70
CA MET A 94 -1.42 2.11 -3.69
C MET A 94 -0.63 2.49 -4.95
N TRP A 95 -1.36 2.71 -6.04
CA TRP A 95 -0.82 3.29 -7.27
C TRP A 95 -1.29 4.73 -7.38
N VAL A 96 -0.37 5.65 -7.66
CA VAL A 96 -0.69 7.06 -7.93
C VAL A 96 0.09 7.46 -9.18
N GLN A 97 -0.61 7.87 -10.24
CA GLN A 97 0.00 8.28 -11.51
C GLN A 97 0.97 7.24 -12.10
N GLY A 98 0.65 5.95 -11.93
CA GLY A 98 1.47 4.84 -12.42
C GLY A 98 2.70 4.49 -11.58
N GLU A 99 2.88 5.11 -10.41
CA GLU A 99 3.94 4.75 -9.46
C GLU A 99 3.37 4.03 -8.22
N LYS A 100 3.99 2.93 -7.80
CA LYS A 100 3.58 2.16 -6.60
C LYS A 100 4.18 2.81 -5.34
N TYR A 101 3.35 2.95 -4.32
CA TYR A 101 3.70 3.48 -3.00
C TYR A 101 3.28 2.51 -1.89
N TYR A 102 4.08 2.42 -0.83
CA TYR A 102 3.82 1.57 0.33
C TYR A 102 3.57 2.40 1.59
N ARG A 103 2.58 2.01 2.41
CA ARG A 103 2.23 2.70 3.64
C ARG A 103 3.12 2.23 4.79
N VAL A 104 3.79 3.17 5.45
CA VAL A 104 4.65 2.90 6.63
C VAL A 104 4.13 3.57 7.91
N SER A 105 3.09 4.40 7.80
CA SER A 105 2.40 5.05 8.91
C SER A 105 0.96 5.41 8.52
N THR A 106 0.14 5.90 9.47
CA THR A 106 -1.31 6.15 9.29
C THR A 106 -1.70 6.87 8.00
N ASN A 107 -0.87 7.81 7.51
CA ASN A 107 -1.05 8.43 6.21
C ASN A 107 0.29 8.73 5.51
N GLU A 108 1.31 7.91 5.74
CA GLU A 108 2.62 8.14 5.12
C GLU A 108 3.06 7.00 4.23
N TRP A 109 3.58 7.41 3.09
CA TRP A 109 3.83 6.56 1.96
C TRP A 109 5.25 6.75 1.46
N VAL A 110 5.93 5.65 1.15
CA VAL A 110 7.24 5.62 0.51
C VAL A 110 7.10 5.11 -0.92
N ALA A 111 7.88 5.66 -1.85
CA ALA A 111 7.84 5.21 -3.24
C ALA A 111 8.56 3.87 -3.37
N SER A 112 8.01 2.96 -4.17
CA SER A 112 8.59 1.62 -4.41
C SER A 112 9.99 1.67 -5.01
N ARG A 113 10.32 2.69 -5.81
CA ARG A 113 11.65 2.87 -6.39
C ARG A 113 12.75 3.23 -5.38
N ASP A 114 12.35 3.69 -4.18
CA ASP A 114 13.26 4.11 -3.10
C ASP A 114 13.42 3.00 -2.03
N ILE A 115 12.89 1.79 -2.27
CA ILE A 115 12.92 0.66 -1.33
C ILE A 115 13.22 -0.67 -2.04
N LEU A 116 13.62 -1.66 -1.24
CA LEU A 116 13.63 -3.09 -1.56
C LEU A 116 12.61 -3.78 -0.64
N TYR A 117 11.96 -4.85 -1.11
CA TYR A 117 11.02 -5.63 -0.32
C TYR A 117 11.56 -7.05 -0.06
N PHE A 118 11.16 -7.63 1.07
CA PHE A 118 11.45 -9.01 1.47
C PHE A 118 10.11 -9.76 1.65
N ASP A 119 10.02 -10.95 1.07
CA ASP A 119 8.85 -11.84 1.09
C ASP A 119 8.86 -12.85 2.26
#